data_AF-A0A098CLG5-F1
#
_entry.id   AF-A0A098CLG5-F1
#
_cell.length_a   1.000
_cell.length_b   1.000
_cell.length_c   1.000
_cell.angle_alpha   90.00
_cell.angle_beta   90.00
_cell.angle_gamma   90.00
#
_symmetry.space_group_name_H-M   'P 1'
#
loop_
_entity.id
_entity.type
_entity.pdbx_description
1 polymer ?
#
loop_
_entity_poly.entity_id
_entity_poly.type
_entity_poly.pdbx_seq_one_letter_code
_entity_poly.pdbx_strand_id
1 'polypeptide(L)' 'MRFKKISCLLLSPLFIFSTSIYAGNTPKDQEIKKLVDQNFKPLLEKYDVPGMAVGVIQNNKKYEMYYGL' A
#
# COMPACT_ATOMS: atom_id res chain seq x y z
N MET A 1 28.49 -54.38 -22.54
CA MET A 1 27.96 -53.68 -21.35
C MET A 1 27.35 -52.35 -21.81
N ARG A 2 26.09 -52.07 -21.46
CA ARG A 2 25.30 -50.90 -21.91
C ARG A 2 25.71 -49.65 -21.14
N PHE A 3 26.21 -48.61 -21.81
CA PHE A 3 26.41 -47.30 -21.20
C PHE A 3 25.05 -46.58 -21.06
N LYS A 4 24.64 -46.38 -19.82
CA LYS A 4 23.36 -45.79 -19.41
C LYS A 4 23.49 -44.27 -19.50
N LYS A 5 22.59 -43.61 -20.24
CA LYS A 5 22.54 -42.14 -20.37
C LYS A 5 22.26 -41.51 -19.00
N ILE A 6 23.24 -40.86 -18.40
CA ILE A 6 23.05 -40.11 -17.16
C ILE A 6 22.48 -38.75 -17.55
N SER A 7 21.16 -38.64 -17.39
CA SER A 7 20.38 -37.42 -17.55
C SER A 7 20.78 -36.43 -16.47
N CYS A 8 21.64 -35.46 -16.81
CA CYS A 8 21.88 -34.27 -15.98
C CYS A 8 20.59 -33.44 -15.93
N LEU A 9 19.76 -33.72 -14.93
CA LEU A 9 18.70 -32.82 -14.47
C LEU A 9 19.36 -31.54 -13.96
N LEU A 10 19.29 -30.49 -14.79
CA LEU A 10 19.69 -29.13 -14.46
C LEU A 10 18.80 -28.64 -13.31
N LEU A 11 19.34 -28.65 -12.09
CA LEU A 11 18.76 -27.98 -10.92
C LEU A 11 19.06 -26.48 -11.05
N SER A 12 18.11 -25.71 -11.58
CA SER A 12 18.16 -24.25 -11.52
C SER A 12 17.42 -23.77 -10.25
N PRO A 13 18.09 -23.08 -9.31
CA PRO A 13 17.38 -22.40 -8.23
C PRO A 13 16.72 -21.14 -8.81
N LEU A 14 15.39 -21.19 -8.97
CA LEU A 14 14.57 -20.00 -9.15
C LEU A 14 14.62 -19.17 -7.86
N PHE A 15 15.56 -18.25 -7.76
CA PHE A 15 15.50 -17.16 -6.81
C PHE A 15 14.39 -16.20 -7.23
N ILE A 16 13.17 -16.46 -6.74
CA ILE A 16 12.06 -15.54 -6.85
C ILE A 16 12.32 -14.41 -5.84
N PHE A 17 12.92 -13.32 -6.31
CA PHE A 17 13.00 -12.08 -5.55
C PHE A 17 11.58 -11.50 -5.39
N SER A 18 10.96 -11.74 -4.24
CA SER A 18 9.71 -11.07 -3.87
C SER A 18 10.01 -9.62 -3.51
N THR A 19 9.72 -8.68 -4.42
CA THR A 19 9.68 -7.27 -4.06
C THR A 19 8.46 -7.03 -3.17
N SER A 20 8.69 -6.59 -1.94
CA SER A 20 7.61 -6.11 -1.08
C SER A 20 7.08 -4.81 -1.68
N ILE A 21 5.90 -4.87 -2.31
CA ILE A 21 5.20 -3.66 -2.74
C ILE A 21 4.73 -2.95 -1.47
N TYR A 22 5.52 -1.99 -1.00
CA TYR A 22 5.15 -1.10 0.08
C TYR A 22 4.04 -0.17 -0.43
N ALA A 23 2.78 -0.56 -0.20
CA ALA A 23 1.58 0.08 -0.73
C ALA A 23 1.20 1.42 -0.06
N GLY A 24 2.08 1.98 0.79
CA GLY A 24 1.78 3.11 1.67
C GLY A 24 1.99 4.51 1.07
N ASN A 25 2.33 4.65 -0.21
CA ASN A 25 2.66 5.97 -0.78
C ASN A 25 2.35 6.08 -2.28
N THR A 26 1.20 5.54 -2.72
CA THR A 26 0.80 5.64 -4.12
C THR A 26 0.30 7.06 -4.46
N PRO A 27 0.37 7.51 -5.72
CA PRO A 27 -0.17 8.81 -6.12
C PRO A 27 -1.64 8.99 -5.75
N LYS A 28 -2.43 7.90 -5.75
CA LYS A 28 -3.83 7.93 -5.36
C LYS A 28 -4.01 8.16 -3.85
N ASP A 29 -3.12 7.62 -3.01
CA ASP A 29 -3.15 7.87 -1.56
C ASP A 29 -2.91 9.36 -1.28
N GLN A 30 -1.97 9.98 -1.99
CA GLN A 30 -1.69 11.42 -1.91
C GLN A 30 -2.86 12.28 -2.41
N GLU A 31 -3.49 11.88 -3.51
CA GLU A 31 -4.67 12.56 -4.06
C GLU A 31 -5.84 12.53 -3.07
N ILE A 32 -6.20 11.36 -2.54
CA ILE A 32 -7.27 11.23 -1.55
C ILE A 32 -6.94 12.03 -0.28
N LYS A 33 -5.71 11.93 0.23
CA LYS A 33 -5.29 12.73 1.38
C LYS A 33 -5.42 14.22 1.12
N LYS A 34 -5.01 14.70 -0.06
CA LYS A 34 -5.13 16.12 -0.43
C LYS A 34 -6.59 16.59 -0.44
N LEU A 35 -7.49 15.80 -1.01
CA LEU A 35 -8.92 16.12 -1.02
C LEU A 35 -9.51 16.14 0.40
N VAL A 36 -9.13 15.19 1.25
CA VAL A 36 -9.58 15.17 2.65
C VAL A 36 -9.01 16.36 3.42
N ASP A 37 -7.72 16.65 3.28
CA ASP A 37 -7.05 17.80 3.90
C ASP A 37 -7.74 19.12 3.50
N GLN A 38 -8.10 19.29 2.24
CA GLN A 38 -8.71 20.54 1.76
C GLN A 38 -10.11 20.79 2.31
N ASN A 39 -10.90 19.74 2.55
CA ASN A 39 -12.32 19.87 2.90
C ASN A 39 -12.61 19.63 4.38
N PHE A 40 -11.87 18.71 5.02
CA PHE A 40 -12.14 18.30 6.39
C PHE A 40 -11.19 18.94 7.40
N LYS A 41 -9.91 19.14 7.04
CA LYS A 41 -8.95 19.76 7.96
C LYS A 41 -9.38 21.15 8.47
N PRO A 42 -9.98 22.04 7.65
CA PRO A 42 -10.46 23.34 8.13
C PRO A 42 -11.57 23.24 9.18
N LEU A 43 -12.29 22.11 9.24
CA LEU A 43 -13.35 21.88 10.21
C LEU A 43 -12.79 21.68 11.62
N LEU A 44 -11.54 21.20 11.76
CA LEU A 44 -10.90 21.12 13.06
C LEU A 44 -10.77 22.51 13.69
N GLU A 45 -10.22 23.45 12.94
CA GLU A 45 -10.01 24.82 13.41
C GLU A 45 -11.35 25.55 13.59
N LYS A 46 -12.28 25.40 12.63
CA LYS A 46 -13.56 26.10 12.66
C LYS A 46 -14.40 25.79 13.91
N TYR A 47 -14.31 24.56 14.41
CA TYR A 47 -15.15 24.09 15.52
C TYR A 47 -14.34 23.68 16.74
N ASP A 48 -13.04 24.01 16.80
CA ASP A 48 -12.13 23.63 17.89
C ASP A 48 -12.19 22.12 18.22
N VAL A 49 -12.17 21.28 17.19
CA VAL A 49 -12.26 19.83 17.34
C VAL A 49 -10.88 19.27 17.72
N PRO A 50 -10.74 18.56 18.86
CA PRO A 50 -9.44 18.07 19.33
C PRO A 50 -8.79 17.03 18.41
N GLY A 51 -9.61 16.21 17.74
CA GLY A 51 -9.13 15.19 16.81
C GLY A 51 -10.24 14.62 15.94
N MET A 52 -9.85 14.06 14.79
CA MET A 52 -10.77 13.56 13.77
C MET A 52 -10.11 12.42 12.97
N ALA A 53 -10.84 11.32 12.80
CA ALA A 53 -10.47 10.23 11.90
C ALA A 53 -11.39 10.23 10.68
N VAL A 54 -10.81 10.19 9.48
CA VAL A 54 -11.53 10.15 8.21
C VAL A 54 -11.16 8.89 7.46
N GLY A 55 -12.16 8.07 7.14
CA GLY A 55 -12.03 6.89 6.30
C GLY A 55 -12.61 7.12 4.91
N VAL A 56 -11.87 6.76 3.88
CA VAL A 56 -12.35 6.74 2.48
C VAL A 56 -12.21 5.32 1.94
N ILE A 57 -13.22 4.84 1.21
CA ILE A 57 -13.16 3.57 0.49
C ILE A 57 -13.43 3.84 -0.99
N GLN A 58 -12.49 3.46 -1.85
CA GLN A 58 -12.63 3.56 -3.30
C GLN A 58 -12.06 2.29 -3.94
N ASN A 59 -12.80 1.66 -4.86
CA ASN A 59 -12.38 0.43 -5.55
C ASN A 59 -11.88 -0.66 -4.58
N ASN A 60 -12.61 -0.87 -3.49
CA ASN A 60 -12.28 -1.79 -2.39
C ASN A 60 -10.95 -1.50 -1.66
N LYS A 61 -10.24 -0.41 -1.98
CA LYS A 61 -9.08 0.08 -1.22
C LYS A 61 -9.55 1.05 -0.14
N LYS A 62 -9.03 0.88 1.08
CA LYS A 62 -9.29 1.72 2.24
C LYS A 62 -8.18 2.75 2.41
N TYR A 63 -8.55 3.96 2.81
CA TYR A 63 -7.65 5.07 3.09
C TYR A 63 -8.08 5.66 4.43
N GLU A 64 -7.15 5.78 5.36
CA GLU A 64 -7.42 6.30 6.70
C GLU A 64 -6.52 7.51 6.97
N MET A 65 -7.13 8.61 7.41
CA MET A 65 -6.46 9.86 7.72
C MET A 65 -6.85 10.29 9.12
N TYR A 66 -5.84 10.59 9.93
CA TYR A 66 -6.01 10.97 11.33
C TYR A 66 -5.47 12.38 11.54
N TYR A 67 -6.23 13.20 12.25
CA TYR A 67 -5.95 14.60 12.57
C TYR A 67 -6.15 14.83 14.06
N GLY A 68 -5.41 15.77 14.65
CA GLY A 68 -5.35 15.99 16.09
C GLY A 68 -4.02 15.52 16.68
N LEU A 69 -3.87 15.71 17.99
CA LEU A 69 -2.79 15.16 18.81
C LEU A 69 -3.20 13.81 19.42
#